data_AF-A0A8H2VGQ2-F1
#
_entry.id   AF-A0A8H2VGQ2-F1
#
_cell.length_a   1.000
_cell.length_b   1.000
_cell.length_c   1.000
_cell.angle_alpha   90.00
_cell.angle_beta   90.00
_cell.angle_gamma   90.00
#
_symmetry.space_group_name_H-M   'P 1'
#
loop_
_entity.id
_entity.type
_entity.pdbx_description
1 polymer ?
#
loop_
_entity_poly.entity_id
_entity_poly.type
_entity_poly.pdbx_seq_one_letter_code
_entity_poly.pdbx_strand_id
1 'polypeptide(L)'
;MVKEMQKDVNVLLLKQQIPFMLNVSHYMTDLVYTLYYTIKLQDDDDDDAAKQRHILELEGRKTLLSDEIYKLREQFRNLLNQSSGSIYGMVEEDNQVIDEDNNTSQDILRLIQQFKDLIDEELLQTVRDTNILLITELSKQIPERSTVNIHKLNIQLDNCLYGFLNLVTFIRKIPLRVDNKESMESIVNVIKDELLLSWKIELDLLNCKIFNLISKNEKIIKLFQQYRSSLSSATESGTMGEQSDSSIPIIKEDSKTFIELISWLKDEQVFGSIVL
;
A
#
# COMPACT_ATOMS: atom_id res chain seq x y z
N MET A 1 -3.96 19.77 -34.69
CA MET A 1 -2.64 19.12 -34.73
C MET A 1 -1.80 19.31 -33.47
N VAL A 2 -1.14 20.46 -33.21
CA VAL A 2 -0.26 20.62 -32.01
C VAL A 2 -1.03 20.49 -30.68
N LYS A 3 -2.22 21.09 -30.58
CA LYS A 3 -3.07 20.98 -29.38
C LYS A 3 -3.62 19.57 -29.13
N GLU A 4 -4.05 18.88 -30.19
CA GLU A 4 -4.50 17.47 -30.09
C GLU A 4 -3.36 16.53 -29.70
N MET A 5 -2.15 16.72 -30.25
CA MET A 5 -0.97 15.95 -29.87
C MET A 5 -0.61 16.14 -28.39
N GLN A 6 -0.77 17.35 -27.84
CA GLN A 6 -0.57 17.63 -26.42
C GLN A 6 -1.63 16.96 -25.54
N LYS A 7 -2.90 16.93 -25.98
CA LYS A 7 -4.00 16.26 -25.28
C LYS A 7 -3.75 14.76 -25.16
N ASP A 8 -3.36 14.09 -26.25
CA ASP A 8 -3.03 12.66 -26.26
C ASP A 8 -1.92 12.31 -25.27
N VAL A 9 -0.86 13.11 -25.26
CA VAL A 9 0.30 12.95 -24.36
C VAL A 9 -0.09 13.08 -22.89
N ASN A 10 -0.92 14.08 -22.57
CA ASN A 10 -1.38 14.31 -21.20
C ASN A 10 -2.26 13.14 -20.70
N VAL A 11 -3.10 12.58 -21.57
CA VAL A 11 -3.89 11.37 -21.26
C VAL A 11 -2.97 10.17 -21.03
N LEU A 12 -1.90 10.01 -21.81
CA LEU A 12 -0.92 8.94 -21.61
C LEU A 12 -0.19 9.05 -20.26
N LEU A 13 0.16 10.27 -19.83
CA LEU A 13 0.75 10.51 -18.52
C LEU A 13 -0.23 10.17 -17.38
N LEU A 14 -1.48 10.59 -17.51
CA LEU A 14 -2.55 10.27 -16.56
C LEU A 14 -2.72 8.75 -16.37
N LYS A 15 -2.66 8.00 -17.47
CA LYS A 15 -2.72 6.53 -17.44
C LYS A 15 -1.60 5.87 -16.64
N GLN A 16 -0.46 6.55 -16.42
CA GLN A 16 0.62 6.05 -15.57
C GLN A 16 0.52 6.53 -14.13
N GLN A 17 -0.11 7.67 -13.87
CA GLN A 17 -0.34 8.15 -12.50
C GLN A 17 -1.28 7.21 -11.72
N ILE A 18 -2.30 6.65 -12.39
CA ILE A 18 -3.22 5.70 -11.76
C ILE A 18 -2.51 4.47 -11.16
N PRO A 19 -1.77 3.65 -11.94
CA PRO A 19 -1.06 2.49 -11.39
C PRO A 19 0.02 2.88 -10.39
N PHE A 20 0.64 4.05 -10.54
CA PHE A 20 1.56 4.59 -9.54
C PHE A 20 0.87 4.80 -8.18
N MET A 21 -0.26 5.51 -8.14
CA MET A 21 -1.01 5.76 -6.90
C MET A 21 -1.50 4.47 -6.24
N LEU A 22 -1.93 3.48 -7.04
CA LEU A 22 -2.30 2.16 -6.54
C LEU A 22 -1.10 1.47 -5.87
N ASN A 23 0.07 1.48 -6.51
CA ASN A 23 1.28 0.90 -5.95
C ASN A 23 1.75 1.61 -4.68
N VAL A 24 1.61 2.94 -4.59
CA VAL A 24 1.86 3.69 -3.33
C VAL A 24 0.94 3.22 -2.23
N SER A 25 -0.35 3.07 -2.52
CA SER A 25 -1.31 2.59 -1.55
C SER A 25 -1.02 1.15 -1.08
N HIS A 26 -0.56 0.28 -1.98
CA HIS A 26 -0.11 -1.08 -1.64
C HIS A 26 1.16 -1.06 -0.79
N TYR A 27 2.14 -0.25 -1.16
CA TYR A 27 3.37 -0.10 -0.39
C TYR A 27 3.09 0.32 1.06
N MET A 28 2.27 1.36 1.24
CA MET A 28 1.85 1.79 2.58
C MET A 28 1.13 0.67 3.33
N THR A 29 0.26 -0.09 2.66
CA THR A 29 -0.44 -1.24 3.26
C THR A 29 0.56 -2.31 3.73
N ASP A 30 1.58 -2.62 2.95
CA ASP A 30 2.65 -3.56 3.33
C ASP A 30 3.45 -3.05 4.54
N LEU A 31 3.68 -1.74 4.66
CA LEU A 31 4.29 -1.14 5.84
C LEU A 31 3.41 -1.30 7.09
N VAL A 32 2.07 -1.20 6.98
CA VAL A 32 1.16 -1.47 8.11
C VAL A 32 1.23 -2.94 8.54
N TYR A 33 1.24 -3.89 7.59
CA TYR A 33 1.47 -5.31 7.91
C TYR A 33 2.83 -5.55 8.58
N THR A 34 3.85 -4.82 8.14
CA THR A 34 5.20 -4.90 8.72
C THR A 34 5.24 -4.33 10.14
N LEU A 35 4.51 -3.23 10.41
CA LEU A 35 4.34 -2.69 11.75
C LEU A 35 3.63 -3.70 12.65
N TYR A 36 2.53 -4.29 12.20
CA TYR A 36 1.82 -5.33 12.95
C TYR A 36 2.75 -6.50 13.32
N TYR A 37 3.50 -7.02 12.35
CA TYR A 37 4.48 -8.07 12.59
C TYR A 37 5.54 -7.64 13.62
N THR A 38 6.08 -6.43 13.48
CA THR A 38 7.10 -5.87 14.38
C THR A 38 6.58 -5.71 15.81
N ILE A 39 5.35 -5.23 15.98
CA ILE A 39 4.66 -5.16 17.28
C ILE A 39 4.57 -6.54 17.92
N LYS A 40 4.15 -7.56 17.14
CA LYS A 40 4.02 -8.93 17.64
C LYS A 40 5.35 -9.59 17.99
N LEU A 41 6.46 -9.16 17.40
CA LEU A 41 7.79 -9.59 17.86
C LEU A 41 8.12 -9.09 19.27
N GLN A 42 7.61 -7.92 19.66
CA GLN A 42 7.93 -7.27 20.93
C GLN A 42 6.91 -7.59 22.04
N ASP A 43 5.78 -8.18 21.69
CA ASP A 43 4.67 -8.53 22.59
C ASP A 43 5.01 -9.80 23.42
N ASP A 44 5.99 -9.71 24.33
CA ASP A 44 6.23 -10.76 25.36
C ASP A 44 5.60 -10.33 26.68
N ASP A 45 5.13 -11.31 27.48
CA ASP A 45 4.39 -11.16 28.75
C ASP A 45 5.16 -10.48 29.91
N ASP A 46 6.27 -9.78 29.63
CA ASP A 46 7.06 -9.08 30.63
C ASP A 46 6.51 -7.66 30.88
N ASP A 47 6.25 -7.36 32.15
CA ASP A 47 5.69 -6.10 32.68
C ASP A 47 6.70 -4.91 32.62
N ASP A 48 7.42 -4.76 31.51
CA ASP A 48 8.36 -3.66 31.28
C ASP A 48 7.62 -2.43 30.72
N ALA A 49 7.42 -1.43 31.59
CA ALA A 49 6.78 -0.16 31.23
C ALA A 49 7.46 0.56 30.06
N ALA A 50 8.78 0.41 29.87
CA ALA A 50 9.49 0.99 28.73
C ALA A 50 9.13 0.27 27.42
N LYS A 51 9.03 -1.06 27.46
CA LYS A 51 8.59 -1.89 26.34
C LYS A 51 7.14 -1.60 25.96
N GLN A 52 6.26 -1.47 26.95
CA GLN A 52 4.85 -1.13 26.72
C GLN A 52 4.69 0.24 26.05
N ARG A 53 5.47 1.24 26.49
CA ARG A 53 5.47 2.56 25.86
C ARG A 53 5.91 2.50 24.41
N HIS A 54 6.91 1.67 24.11
CA HIS A 54 7.42 1.48 22.76
C HIS A 54 6.41 0.76 21.84
N ILE A 55 5.72 -0.27 22.34
CA ILE A 55 4.60 -0.91 21.63
C ILE A 55 3.50 0.11 21.31
N LEU A 56 3.15 0.98 22.25
CA LEU A 56 2.17 2.05 22.02
C LEU A 56 2.62 3.06 20.94
N GLU A 57 3.92 3.34 20.83
CA GLU A 57 4.47 4.19 19.76
C GLU A 57 4.30 3.52 18.39
N LEU A 58 4.61 2.22 18.29
CA LEU A 58 4.44 1.46 17.04
C LEU A 58 2.97 1.34 16.64
N GLU A 59 2.06 1.10 17.59
CA GLU A 59 0.61 1.11 17.37
C GLU A 59 0.09 2.48 16.93
N GLY A 60 0.62 3.55 17.53
CA GLY A 60 0.34 4.92 17.10
C GLY A 60 0.78 5.17 15.66
N ARG A 61 1.97 4.67 15.28
CA ARG A 61 2.47 4.77 13.90
C ARG A 61 1.62 3.95 12.91
N LYS A 62 1.19 2.76 13.31
CA LYS A 62 0.29 1.88 12.53
C LYS A 62 -1.04 2.57 12.25
N THR A 63 -1.62 3.19 13.28
CA THR A 63 -2.87 3.95 13.17
C THR A 63 -2.70 5.15 12.24
N LEU A 64 -1.67 5.97 12.47
CA LEU A 64 -1.36 7.13 11.61
C LEU A 64 -1.24 6.73 10.13
N LEU A 65 -0.47 5.68 9.82
CA LEU A 65 -0.28 5.25 8.44
C LEU A 65 -1.58 4.70 7.83
N SER A 66 -2.42 4.03 8.63
CA SER A 66 -3.72 3.54 8.17
C SER A 66 -4.68 4.68 7.81
N ASP A 67 -4.68 5.74 8.61
CA ASP A 67 -5.47 6.95 8.33
C ASP A 67 -4.98 7.63 7.04
N GLU A 68 -3.66 7.72 6.83
CA GLU A 68 -3.09 8.25 5.59
C GLU A 68 -3.44 7.39 4.37
N ILE A 69 -3.47 6.06 4.49
CA ILE A 69 -3.94 5.18 3.41
C ILE A 69 -5.41 5.47 3.08
N TYR A 70 -6.26 5.61 4.10
CA TYR A 70 -7.67 5.91 3.92
C TYR A 70 -7.86 7.25 3.20
N LYS A 71 -7.23 8.32 3.69
CA LYS A 71 -7.25 9.66 3.07
C LYS A 71 -6.78 9.61 1.62
N LEU A 72 -5.65 8.96 1.37
CA LEU A 72 -5.07 8.83 0.03
C LEU A 72 -6.06 8.13 -0.92
N ARG A 73 -6.63 6.99 -0.49
CA ARG A 73 -7.59 6.21 -1.29
C ARG A 73 -8.88 6.98 -1.56
N GLU A 74 -9.38 7.72 -0.58
CA GLU A 74 -10.58 8.54 -0.71
C GLU A 74 -10.34 9.70 -1.69
N GLN A 75 -9.25 10.46 -1.52
CA GLN A 75 -8.88 11.54 -2.43
C GLN A 75 -8.63 11.02 -3.85
N PHE A 76 -7.94 9.90 -3.98
CA PHE A 76 -7.71 9.23 -5.26
C PHE A 76 -9.03 8.81 -5.94
N ARG A 77 -9.96 8.19 -5.20
CA ARG A 77 -11.29 7.81 -5.70
C ARG A 77 -12.10 9.04 -6.14
N ASN A 78 -12.04 10.13 -5.37
CA ASN A 78 -12.70 11.39 -5.72
C ASN A 78 -12.14 11.99 -7.01
N LEU A 79 -10.83 11.96 -7.22
CA LEU A 79 -10.22 12.40 -8.48
C LEU A 79 -10.60 11.51 -9.67
N LEU A 80 -10.66 10.19 -9.49
CA LEU A 80 -11.12 9.27 -10.53
C LEU A 80 -12.59 9.53 -10.91
N ASN A 81 -13.47 9.78 -9.93
CA ASN A 81 -14.87 10.11 -10.17
C ASN A 81 -15.04 11.44 -10.92
N GLN A 82 -14.26 12.47 -10.53
CA GLN A 82 -14.22 13.75 -11.24
C GLN A 82 -13.75 13.58 -12.69
N SER A 83 -12.72 12.77 -12.92
CA SER A 83 -12.21 12.48 -14.25
C SER A 83 -13.23 11.72 -15.12
N SER A 84 -14.00 10.79 -14.53
CA SER A 84 -15.00 9.99 -15.24
C SER A 84 -16.20 10.83 -15.69
N GLY A 85 -16.64 11.78 -14.86
CA GLY A 85 -17.72 12.73 -15.21
C GLY A 85 -17.27 13.79 -16.23
N SER A 86 -16.03 14.27 -16.13
CA SER A 86 -15.45 15.25 -17.06
C SER A 86 -15.16 14.65 -18.45
N ILE A 87 -14.83 13.36 -18.54
CA ILE A 87 -14.50 12.69 -19.81
C ILE A 87 -15.76 12.21 -20.56
N TYR A 88 -16.86 11.86 -19.85
CA TYR A 88 -18.10 11.37 -20.47
C TYR A 88 -19.20 12.44 -20.67
N GLY A 89 -19.15 13.58 -19.97
CA GLY A 89 -20.13 14.67 -20.13
C GLY A 89 -20.02 15.48 -21.44
N MET A 90 -19.30 14.98 -22.45
CA MET A 90 -18.99 15.69 -23.70
C MET A 90 -19.59 15.01 -24.95
N VAL A 91 -20.49 14.03 -24.79
CA VAL A 91 -21.11 13.32 -25.93
C VAL A 91 -22.56 13.74 -26.18
N GLU A 92 -23.23 14.39 -25.23
CA GLU A 92 -24.64 14.79 -25.40
C GLU A 92 -24.86 16.16 -24.80
N GLU A 93 -24.83 17.21 -25.62
CA GLU A 93 -25.90 18.22 -25.78
C GLU A 93 -25.40 19.46 -26.57
N ASP A 94 -25.95 19.58 -27.79
CA ASP A 94 -26.30 20.80 -28.52
C ASP A 94 -25.30 21.95 -28.75
N ASN A 95 -24.76 21.97 -29.98
CA ASN A 95 -24.72 23.13 -30.88
C ASN A 95 -24.38 24.52 -30.28
N GLN A 96 -23.35 24.62 -29.45
CA GLN A 96 -22.65 25.88 -29.20
C GLN A 96 -21.17 25.72 -29.51
N VAL A 97 -20.69 26.49 -30.50
CA VAL A 97 -19.27 26.66 -30.78
C VAL A 97 -18.66 27.50 -29.65
N ILE A 98 -18.41 26.84 -28.52
CA ILE A 98 -17.54 27.35 -27.47
C ILE A 98 -16.13 26.83 -27.78
N ASP A 99 -15.09 27.55 -27.39
CA ASP A 99 -13.67 27.17 -27.45
C ASP A 99 -13.37 25.91 -26.57
N GLU A 100 -14.07 24.80 -26.81
CA GLU A 100 -14.10 23.57 -26.01
C GLU A 100 -12.71 22.92 -25.89
N ASP A 101 -11.90 22.99 -26.95
CA ASP A 101 -10.55 22.41 -26.98
C ASP A 101 -9.57 23.03 -25.98
N ASN A 102 -9.75 24.31 -25.62
CA ASN A 102 -8.90 24.98 -24.63
C ASN A 102 -9.28 24.59 -23.20
N ASN A 103 -10.58 24.43 -22.92
CA ASN A 103 -11.06 24.06 -21.58
C ASN A 103 -10.69 22.61 -21.23
N THR A 104 -10.94 21.65 -22.14
CA THR A 104 -10.61 20.23 -21.89
C THR A 104 -9.11 20.01 -21.66
N SER A 105 -8.24 20.75 -22.38
CA SER A 105 -6.79 20.65 -22.20
C SER A 105 -6.34 21.20 -20.83
N GLN A 106 -6.97 22.27 -20.35
CA GLN A 106 -6.69 22.82 -19.02
C GLN A 106 -7.19 21.89 -17.90
N ASP A 107 -8.35 21.25 -18.09
CA ASP A 107 -8.90 20.29 -17.13
C ASP A 107 -8.00 19.07 -16.94
N ILE A 108 -7.47 18.50 -18.03
CA ILE A 108 -6.52 17.37 -17.96
C ILE A 108 -5.24 17.80 -17.23
N LEU A 109 -4.71 18.98 -17.52
CA LEU A 109 -3.51 19.49 -16.83
C LEU A 109 -3.73 19.70 -15.34
N ARG A 110 -4.89 20.24 -14.97
CA ARG A 110 -5.30 20.39 -13.58
C ARG A 110 -5.41 19.03 -12.89
N LEU A 111 -6.00 18.05 -13.55
CA LEU A 111 -6.14 16.70 -13.01
C LEU A 111 -4.76 16.04 -12.79
N ILE A 112 -3.85 16.14 -13.76
CA ILE A 112 -2.47 15.63 -13.64
C ILE A 112 -1.76 16.29 -12.45
N GLN A 113 -1.96 17.60 -12.25
CA GLN A 113 -1.39 18.31 -11.11
C GLN A 113 -2.00 17.83 -9.79
N GLN A 114 -3.32 17.67 -9.72
CA GLN A 114 -3.99 17.13 -8.54
C GLN A 114 -3.50 15.72 -8.18
N PHE A 115 -3.24 14.85 -9.18
CA PHE A 115 -2.62 13.55 -8.95
C PHE A 115 -1.20 13.65 -8.38
N LYS A 116 -0.40 14.63 -8.83
CA LYS A 116 0.94 14.86 -8.28
C LYS A 116 0.88 15.35 -6.82
N ASP A 117 -0.15 16.12 -6.50
CA ASP A 117 -0.34 16.73 -5.18
C ASP A 117 -0.92 15.74 -4.15
N LEU A 118 -1.49 14.61 -4.59
CA LEU A 118 -1.96 13.54 -3.68
C LEU A 118 -0.83 12.96 -2.82
N ILE A 119 0.40 12.95 -3.34
CA ILE A 119 1.58 12.61 -2.56
C ILE A 119 2.19 13.94 -2.17
N ASP A 120 1.74 14.49 -1.05
CA ASP A 120 2.31 15.71 -0.48
C ASP A 120 3.57 15.39 0.35
N GLU A 121 4.21 16.43 0.90
CA GLU A 121 5.40 16.26 1.75
C GLU A 121 5.08 15.55 3.08
N GLU A 122 3.86 15.68 3.59
CA GLU A 122 3.45 15.06 4.85
C GLU A 122 3.34 13.54 4.70
N LEU A 123 2.67 13.08 3.62
CA LEU A 123 2.58 11.67 3.25
C LEU A 123 3.98 11.10 2.97
N LEU A 124 4.79 11.81 2.18
CA LEU A 124 6.15 11.40 1.84
C LEU A 124 6.99 11.20 3.10
N GLN A 125 6.93 12.15 4.03
CA GLN A 125 7.66 12.09 5.30
C GLN A 125 7.12 10.96 6.19
N THR A 126 5.81 10.78 6.26
CA THR A 126 5.17 9.71 7.04
C THR A 126 5.60 8.32 6.57
N VAL A 127 5.60 8.07 5.26
CA VAL A 127 6.05 6.81 4.65
C VAL A 127 7.54 6.60 4.92
N ARG A 128 8.36 7.64 4.73
CA ARG A 128 9.81 7.58 4.97
C ARG A 128 10.13 7.25 6.42
N ASP A 129 9.55 7.97 7.37
CA ASP A 129 9.80 7.78 8.80
C ASP A 129 9.32 6.42 9.28
N THR A 130 8.18 5.95 8.77
CA THR A 130 7.69 4.60 9.08
C THR A 130 8.66 3.53 8.60
N ASN A 131 9.17 3.66 7.37
CA ASN A 131 10.12 2.68 6.81
C ASN A 131 11.43 2.66 7.60
N ILE A 132 11.98 3.83 7.95
CA ILE A 132 13.21 3.95 8.75
C ILE A 132 13.00 3.36 10.16
N LEU A 133 11.87 3.65 10.78
CA LEU A 133 11.50 3.08 12.08
C LEU A 133 11.46 1.56 12.01
N LEU A 134 10.77 0.99 11.01
CA LEU A 134 10.68 -0.45 10.81
C LEU A 134 12.05 -1.11 10.64
N ILE A 135 12.92 -0.55 9.80
CA ILE A 135 14.28 -1.07 9.62
C ILE A 135 15.04 -1.03 10.95
N THR A 136 14.91 0.05 11.71
CA THR A 136 15.56 0.21 13.01
C THR A 136 15.07 -0.85 13.99
N GLU A 137 13.76 -1.06 14.09
CA GLU A 137 13.17 -2.02 15.02
C GLU A 137 13.47 -3.47 14.64
N LEU A 138 13.34 -3.81 13.36
CA LEU A 138 13.66 -5.14 12.85
C LEU A 138 15.16 -5.46 13.03
N SER A 139 16.03 -4.45 12.92
CA SER A 139 17.48 -4.63 13.14
C SER A 139 17.83 -4.98 14.59
N LYS A 140 17.04 -4.52 15.57
CA LYS A 140 17.23 -4.88 16.99
C LYS A 140 16.95 -6.38 17.26
N GLN A 141 16.18 -7.01 16.38
CA GLN A 141 15.78 -8.43 16.47
C GLN A 141 16.80 -9.38 15.84
N ILE A 142 17.99 -8.89 15.45
CA ILE A 142 19.08 -9.66 14.83
C ILE A 142 20.13 -10.17 15.86
N PRO A 143 19.80 -10.99 16.90
CA PRO A 143 20.85 -11.75 17.60
C PRO A 143 20.98 -13.25 17.23
N GLU A 144 19.96 -13.93 16.70
CA GLU A 144 19.96 -15.42 16.60
C GLU A 144 19.61 -15.97 15.21
N ARG A 145 20.05 -17.20 14.90
CA ARG A 145 20.07 -17.88 13.58
C ARG A 145 18.80 -17.83 12.70
N SER A 146 17.66 -17.29 13.16
CA SER A 146 16.47 -16.90 12.39
C SER A 146 16.62 -15.57 11.59
N THR A 147 17.76 -14.86 11.76
CA THR A 147 18.05 -13.50 11.25
C THR A 147 18.07 -13.30 9.74
N VAL A 148 18.26 -14.35 8.92
CA VAL A 148 18.44 -14.19 7.47
C VAL A 148 17.21 -13.60 6.80
N ASN A 149 16.01 -13.97 7.25
CA ASN A 149 14.77 -13.48 6.66
C ASN A 149 14.46 -12.04 7.06
N ILE A 150 14.79 -11.64 8.30
CA ILE A 150 14.65 -10.25 8.77
C ILE A 150 15.63 -9.33 8.04
N HIS A 151 16.89 -9.74 7.88
CA HIS A 151 17.86 -8.96 7.11
C HIS A 151 17.42 -8.78 5.65
N LYS A 152 16.91 -9.84 5.01
CA LYS A 152 16.32 -9.78 3.67
C LYS A 152 15.09 -8.89 3.59
N LEU A 153 14.31 -8.76 4.67
CA LEU A 153 13.18 -7.84 4.75
C LEU A 153 13.68 -6.39 4.85
N ASN A 154 14.69 -6.09 5.67
CA ASN A 154 15.26 -4.74 5.79
C ASN A 154 15.79 -4.22 4.44
N ILE A 155 16.53 -5.04 3.71
CA ILE A 155 17.00 -4.70 2.36
C ILE A 155 15.80 -4.40 1.44
N GLN A 156 14.72 -5.17 1.56
CA GLN A 156 13.54 -4.99 0.74
C GLN A 156 12.80 -3.68 1.08
N LEU A 157 12.72 -3.32 2.36
CA LEU A 157 12.17 -2.04 2.81
C LEU A 157 12.98 -0.86 2.25
N ASP A 158 14.31 -0.95 2.24
CA ASP A 158 15.16 0.06 1.61
C ASP A 158 14.91 0.16 0.10
N ASN A 159 14.90 -0.97 -0.62
CA ASN A 159 14.64 -0.99 -2.06
C ASN A 159 13.29 -0.34 -2.40
N CYS A 160 12.22 -0.70 -1.66
CA CYS A 160 10.90 -0.14 -1.86
C CYS A 160 10.87 1.37 -1.57
N LEU A 161 11.54 1.84 -0.51
CA LEU A 161 11.64 3.25 -0.19
C LEU A 161 12.41 4.02 -1.28
N TYR A 162 13.56 3.53 -1.72
CA TYR A 162 14.32 4.19 -2.79
C TYR A 162 13.54 4.24 -4.09
N GLY A 163 12.86 3.15 -4.47
CA GLY A 163 11.97 3.11 -5.63
C GLY A 163 10.85 4.15 -5.52
N PHE A 164 10.19 4.23 -4.36
CA PHE A 164 9.14 5.21 -4.07
C PHE A 164 9.66 6.66 -4.20
N LEU A 165 10.75 7.01 -3.52
CA LEU A 165 11.31 8.35 -3.54
C LEU A 165 11.75 8.78 -4.94
N ASN A 166 12.36 7.87 -5.70
CA ASN A 166 12.79 8.12 -7.07
C ASN A 166 11.58 8.35 -8.00
N LEU A 167 10.54 7.51 -7.89
CA LEU A 167 9.31 7.66 -8.68
C LEU A 167 8.57 8.95 -8.36
N VAL A 168 8.38 9.29 -7.07
CA VAL A 168 7.76 10.57 -6.65
C VAL A 168 8.54 11.75 -7.23
N THR A 169 9.86 11.74 -7.06
CA THR A 169 10.74 12.80 -7.56
C THR A 169 10.65 12.93 -9.08
N PHE A 170 10.65 11.81 -9.78
CA PHE A 170 10.56 11.79 -11.24
C PHE A 170 9.21 12.31 -11.72
N ILE A 171 8.10 11.76 -11.21
CA ILE A 171 6.73 12.11 -11.60
C ILE A 171 6.44 13.59 -11.35
N ARG A 172 6.86 14.14 -10.20
CA ARG A 172 6.69 15.56 -9.88
C ARG A 172 7.43 16.45 -10.89
N LYS A 173 8.63 16.06 -11.32
CA LYS A 173 9.47 16.80 -12.28
C LYS A 173 9.01 16.72 -13.74
N ILE A 174 8.08 15.83 -14.09
CA ILE A 174 7.58 15.75 -15.47
C ILE A 174 6.92 17.09 -15.85
N PRO A 175 7.43 17.81 -16.87
CA PRO A 175 6.83 19.05 -17.31
C PRO A 175 5.41 18.81 -17.85
N LEU A 176 4.48 19.67 -17.45
CA LEU A 176 3.07 19.62 -17.87
C LEU A 176 2.87 20.08 -19.33
N ARG A 177 3.85 20.80 -19.89
CA ARG A 177 3.84 21.28 -21.27
C ARG A 177 5.11 20.78 -21.92
N VAL A 178 5.00 19.99 -22.98
CA VAL A 178 6.16 19.47 -23.70
C VAL A 178 5.95 19.65 -25.19
N ASP A 179 6.86 20.38 -25.81
CA ASP A 179 6.74 20.78 -27.21
C ASP A 179 6.95 19.61 -28.20
N ASN A 180 7.36 18.42 -27.71
CA ASN A 180 7.62 17.23 -28.51
C ASN A 180 6.88 15.98 -27.99
N LYS A 181 5.97 15.45 -28.81
CA LYS A 181 5.21 14.21 -28.54
C LYS A 181 6.10 12.98 -28.40
N GLU A 182 7.12 12.83 -29.24
CA GLU A 182 8.01 11.65 -29.22
C GLU A 182 8.81 11.58 -27.90
N SER A 183 9.26 12.73 -27.41
CA SER A 183 9.96 12.82 -26.11
C SER A 183 9.05 12.43 -24.95
N MET A 184 7.76 12.79 -25.00
CA MET A 184 6.81 12.42 -23.95
C MET A 184 6.37 10.97 -24.02
N GLU A 185 6.16 10.41 -25.22
CA GLU A 185 5.92 8.98 -25.37
C GLU A 185 7.10 8.17 -24.83
N SER A 186 8.33 8.61 -25.10
CA SER A 186 9.52 8.02 -24.49
C SER A 186 9.51 8.11 -22.96
N ILE A 187 9.14 9.26 -22.38
CA ILE A 187 9.03 9.42 -20.92
C ILE A 187 7.96 8.50 -20.35
N VAL A 188 6.78 8.43 -20.98
CA VAL A 188 5.69 7.55 -20.56
C VAL A 188 6.10 6.08 -20.60
N ASN A 189 6.83 5.67 -21.65
CA ASN A 189 7.34 4.30 -21.77
C ASN A 189 8.37 3.98 -20.67
N VAL A 190 9.29 4.90 -20.36
CA VAL A 190 10.24 4.74 -19.26
C VAL A 190 9.51 4.62 -17.92
N ILE A 191 8.48 5.44 -17.67
CA ILE A 191 7.67 5.34 -16.44
C ILE A 191 7.00 3.97 -16.37
N LYS A 192 6.34 3.55 -17.45
CA LYS A 192 5.52 2.33 -17.47
C LYS A 192 6.36 1.06 -17.41
N ASP A 193 7.29 0.92 -18.34
CA ASP A 193 7.95 -0.35 -18.65
C ASP A 193 9.24 -0.53 -17.85
N GLU A 194 9.84 0.56 -17.33
CA GLU A 194 11.05 0.49 -16.51
C GLU A 194 10.74 0.82 -15.05
N LEU A 195 10.30 2.05 -14.75
CA LEU A 195 10.24 2.52 -13.36
C LEU A 195 9.11 1.87 -12.55
N LEU A 196 7.87 1.92 -13.05
CA LEU A 196 6.71 1.34 -12.35
C LEU A 196 6.77 -0.17 -12.33
N LEU A 197 7.20 -0.80 -13.43
CA LEU A 197 7.35 -2.25 -13.48
C LEU A 197 8.41 -2.74 -12.49
N SER A 198 9.59 -2.11 -12.46
CA SER A 198 10.66 -2.49 -11.54
C SER A 198 10.23 -2.28 -10.08
N TRP A 199 9.61 -1.13 -9.77
CA TRP A 199 9.16 -0.89 -8.41
C TRP A 199 8.05 -1.84 -7.98
N LYS A 200 7.11 -2.17 -8.88
CA LYS A 200 6.08 -3.19 -8.61
C LYS A 200 6.70 -4.53 -8.23
N ILE A 201 7.76 -4.97 -8.91
CA ILE A 201 8.48 -6.20 -8.56
C ILE A 201 9.04 -6.11 -7.14
N GLU A 202 9.64 -4.98 -6.75
CA GLU A 202 10.12 -4.78 -5.38
C GLU A 202 8.98 -4.81 -4.35
N LEU A 203 7.80 -4.26 -4.67
CA LEU A 203 6.62 -4.34 -3.81
C LEU A 203 6.09 -5.78 -3.68
N ASP A 204 5.97 -6.51 -4.79
CA ASP A 204 5.54 -7.91 -4.78
C ASP A 204 6.50 -8.77 -3.93
N LEU A 205 7.81 -8.50 -4.01
CA LEU A 205 8.83 -9.14 -3.16
C LEU A 205 8.69 -8.75 -1.68
N LEU A 206 8.43 -7.49 -1.36
CA LEU A 206 8.16 -7.04 0.01
C LEU A 206 6.97 -7.78 0.59
N ASN A 207 5.86 -7.79 -0.13
CA ASN A 207 4.62 -8.47 0.23
C ASN A 207 4.84 -9.97 0.50
N CYS A 208 5.56 -10.66 -0.39
CA CYS A 208 5.91 -12.06 -0.20
C CYS A 208 6.75 -12.29 1.06
N LYS A 209 7.74 -11.44 1.31
CA LYS A 209 8.62 -11.57 2.49
C LYS A 209 7.86 -11.35 3.79
N ILE A 210 7.02 -10.32 3.86
CA ILE A 210 6.25 -10.02 5.07
C ILE A 210 5.26 -11.15 5.38
N PHE A 211 4.52 -11.64 4.39
CA PHE A 211 3.56 -12.72 4.65
C PHE A 211 4.21 -14.07 4.94
N ASN A 212 5.38 -14.34 4.36
CA ASN A 212 6.18 -15.51 4.75
C ASN A 212 6.67 -15.41 6.22
N LEU A 213 6.97 -14.21 6.73
CA LEU A 213 7.33 -14.01 8.14
C LEU A 213 6.11 -14.12 9.06
N ILE A 214 5.00 -13.48 8.69
CA ILE A 214 3.73 -13.52 9.44
C ILE A 214 3.21 -14.95 9.59
N SER A 215 3.17 -15.71 8.50
CA SER A 215 2.68 -17.10 8.50
C SER A 215 3.52 -18.07 9.36
N LYS A 216 4.74 -17.65 9.73
CA LYS A 216 5.67 -18.42 10.56
C LYS A 216 5.78 -17.88 11.99
N ASN A 217 5.12 -16.77 12.31
CA ASN A 217 5.17 -16.17 13.64
C ASN A 217 4.19 -16.88 14.58
N GLU A 218 4.72 -17.59 15.58
CA GLU A 218 3.91 -18.40 16.49
C GLU A 218 2.81 -17.61 17.23
N LYS A 219 3.09 -16.35 17.62
CA LYS A 219 2.12 -15.51 18.33
C LYS A 219 0.95 -15.16 17.42
N ILE A 220 1.23 -14.75 16.19
CA ILE A 220 0.19 -14.43 15.19
C ILE A 220 -0.63 -15.69 14.87
N ILE A 221 0.02 -16.83 14.66
CA ILE A 221 -0.68 -18.08 14.36
C ILE A 221 -1.59 -18.52 15.53
N LYS A 222 -1.13 -18.39 16.78
CA LYS A 222 -1.97 -18.66 17.96
C LYS A 222 -3.20 -17.77 18.02
N LEU A 223 -3.06 -16.46 17.78
CA LEU A 223 -4.19 -15.52 17.74
C LEU A 223 -5.20 -15.88 16.65
N PHE A 224 -4.72 -16.22 15.45
CA PHE A 224 -5.58 -16.65 14.34
C PHE A 224 -6.36 -17.93 14.68
N GLN A 225 -5.71 -18.91 15.33
CA GLN A 225 -6.38 -20.17 15.74
C GLN A 225 -7.44 -19.93 16.81
N GLN A 226 -7.18 -19.03 17.76
CA GLN A 226 -8.17 -18.63 18.77
C GLN A 226 -9.39 -17.98 18.11
N TYR A 227 -9.17 -17.06 17.16
CA TYR A 227 -10.25 -16.46 16.37
C TYR A 227 -11.10 -17.51 15.64
N ARG A 228 -10.44 -18.44 14.92
CA ARG A 228 -11.14 -19.52 14.19
C ARG A 228 -11.98 -20.39 15.13
N SER A 229 -11.43 -20.74 16.29
CA SER A 229 -12.12 -21.57 17.29
C SER A 229 -13.34 -20.85 17.89
N SER A 230 -13.25 -19.53 18.06
CA SER A 230 -14.38 -18.71 18.51
C SER A 230 -15.51 -18.65 17.48
N LEU A 231 -15.18 -18.57 16.18
CA LEU A 231 -16.18 -18.62 15.10
C LEU A 231 -16.91 -19.97 15.04
N SER A 232 -16.19 -21.09 15.15
CA SER A 232 -16.80 -22.42 15.15
C SER A 232 -17.69 -22.66 16.37
N SER A 233 -17.30 -22.14 17.53
CA SER A 233 -18.14 -22.22 18.75
C SER A 233 -19.42 -21.38 18.67
N ALA A 234 -19.44 -20.33 17.84
CA ALA A 234 -20.64 -19.54 17.56
C ALA A 234 -21.60 -20.22 16.57
N THR A 235 -21.10 -21.19 15.79
CA THR A 235 -21.92 -21.96 14.82
C THR A 235 -22.35 -23.34 15.34
N GLU A 236 -21.73 -23.85 16.40
CA GLU A 236 -22.10 -25.11 17.05
C GLU A 236 -22.69 -24.88 18.45
N SER A 237 -23.88 -24.26 18.50
CA SER A 237 -24.81 -24.47 19.61
C SER A 237 -25.48 -25.84 19.44
N GLY A 238 -24.72 -26.91 19.66
CA GLY A 238 -25.28 -28.25 19.75
C GLY A 238 -24.34 -29.40 19.39
N THR A 239 -23.27 -29.64 20.14
CA THR A 239 -22.99 -30.93 20.82
C THR A 239 -21.62 -30.89 21.50
N MET A 240 -21.59 -31.38 22.75
CA MET A 240 -20.38 -31.55 23.55
C MET A 240 -19.41 -32.55 22.93
N GLY A 241 -18.11 -32.26 22.97
CA GLY A 241 -17.05 -33.22 22.68
C GLY A 241 -15.66 -32.63 22.93
N GLU A 242 -15.08 -32.97 24.08
CA GLU A 242 -13.68 -32.70 24.45
C GLU A 242 -12.71 -33.31 23.42
N GLN A 243 -11.64 -32.59 23.07
CA GLN A 243 -10.27 -33.12 23.10
C GLN A 243 -9.25 -32.00 22.86
N SER A 244 -8.48 -31.73 23.91
CA SER A 244 -7.22 -31.00 23.89
C SER A 244 -6.15 -31.86 23.23
N ASP A 245 -5.45 -31.32 22.22
CA ASP A 245 -4.11 -31.81 21.88
C ASP A 245 -3.16 -30.66 21.53
N SER A 246 -2.01 -30.69 22.20
CA SER A 246 -1.06 -29.60 22.41
C SER A 246 0.03 -29.57 21.35
N SER A 247 -0.34 -29.53 20.08
CA SER A 247 0.59 -29.21 19.00
C SER A 247 0.01 -28.07 18.18
N ILE A 248 0.70 -26.94 18.13
CA ILE A 248 0.30 -25.83 17.24
C ILE A 248 0.38 -26.41 15.83
N PRO A 249 -0.75 -26.61 15.12
CA PRO A 249 -0.65 -27.05 13.75
C PRO A 249 -0.05 -25.89 12.98
N ILE A 250 1.18 -26.07 12.50
CA ILE A 250 1.72 -25.32 11.38
C ILE A 250 0.59 -25.26 10.36
N ILE A 251 0.19 -24.05 9.92
CA ILE A 251 -0.81 -23.88 8.88
C ILE A 251 -0.45 -24.87 7.78
N LYS A 252 -1.30 -25.89 7.55
CA LYS A 252 -1.12 -26.77 6.40
C LYS A 252 -1.00 -25.82 5.21
N GLU A 253 0.02 -26.00 4.39
CA GLU A 253 0.30 -25.19 3.20
C GLU A 253 -0.80 -25.36 2.13
N ASP A 254 -2.08 -25.31 2.51
CA ASP A 254 -3.20 -25.17 1.59
C ASP A 254 -3.51 -23.68 1.42
N SER A 255 -3.74 -23.29 0.16
CA SER A 255 -3.97 -21.90 -0.22
C SER A 255 -5.19 -21.31 0.49
N LYS A 256 -6.14 -22.15 0.94
CA LYS A 256 -7.35 -21.73 1.63
C LYS A 256 -7.05 -21.18 3.03
N THR A 257 -6.27 -21.89 3.84
CA THR A 257 -5.94 -21.43 5.20
C THR A 257 -5.10 -20.15 5.15
N PHE A 258 -4.22 -20.03 4.16
CA PHE A 258 -3.49 -18.77 3.94
C PHE A 258 -4.43 -17.62 3.60
N ILE A 259 -5.38 -17.80 2.66
CA ILE A 259 -6.37 -16.76 2.33
C ILE A 259 -7.20 -16.36 3.55
N GLU A 260 -7.63 -17.34 4.37
CA GLU A 260 -8.36 -17.08 5.62
C GLU A 260 -7.53 -16.26 6.62
N LEU A 261 -6.23 -16.56 6.77
CA LEU A 261 -5.31 -15.78 7.60
C LEU A 261 -5.20 -14.33 7.12
N ILE A 262 -5.06 -14.11 5.80
CA ILE A 262 -4.95 -12.78 5.22
C ILE A 262 -6.23 -11.96 5.43
N SER A 263 -7.40 -12.58 5.23
CA SER A 263 -8.69 -11.92 5.50
C SER A 263 -8.80 -11.52 6.96
N TRP A 264 -8.51 -12.45 7.88
CA TRP A 264 -8.51 -12.16 9.31
C TRP A 264 -7.55 -11.03 9.69
N LEU A 265 -6.32 -11.03 9.18
CA LEU A 265 -5.36 -9.96 9.44
C LEU A 265 -5.91 -8.61 8.96
N LYS A 266 -6.44 -8.57 7.73
CA LYS A 266 -7.00 -7.35 7.16
C LYS A 266 -8.16 -6.82 8.00
N ASP A 267 -9.14 -7.67 8.27
CA ASP A 267 -10.45 -7.28 8.79
C ASP A 267 -10.43 -7.08 10.33
N GLU A 268 -9.59 -7.82 11.06
CA GLU A 268 -9.65 -7.87 12.53
C GLU A 268 -8.41 -7.28 13.22
N GLN A 269 -7.27 -7.16 12.54
CA GLN A 269 -5.98 -6.89 13.20
C GLN A 269 -5.23 -5.66 12.68
N VAL A 270 -5.29 -5.44 11.37
CA VAL A 270 -4.47 -4.44 10.66
C VAL A 270 -5.27 -3.19 10.36
N PHE A 271 -6.49 -3.34 9.81
CA PHE A 271 -7.37 -2.21 9.51
C PHE A 271 -8.63 -2.19 10.40
N GLY A 272 -9.00 -3.31 11.02
CA GLY A 272 -10.17 -3.39 11.89
C GLY A 272 -11.46 -3.00 11.13
N SER A 273 -12.38 -2.34 11.82
CA SER A 273 -13.63 -1.81 11.24
C SER A 273 -13.45 -0.57 10.34
N ILE A 274 -12.21 -0.15 10.03
CA ILE A 274 -11.96 0.86 9.01
C ILE A 274 -12.26 0.20 7.66
N VAL A 275 -13.50 0.41 7.18
CA VAL A 275 -13.96 -0.07 5.87
C VAL A 275 -13.12 0.63 4.80
N LEU A 276 -12.19 -0.10 4.18
CA LEU A 276 -11.41 0.29 3.00
C LEU A 276 -12.27 0.31 1.72
#